data_AF-A0A6A6HFF0-F1
#
_entry.id   AF-A0A6A6HFF0-F1
#
_cell.length_a   1.000
_cell.length_b   1.000
_cell.length_c   1.000
_cell.angle_alpha   90.00
_cell.angle_beta   90.00
_cell.angle_gamma   90.00
#
_symmetry.space_group_name_H-M   'P 1'
#
loop_
_entity.id
_entity.type
_entity.pdbx_description
1 polymer ?
#
loop_
_entity_poly.entity_id
_entity_poly.type
_entity_poly.pdbx_seq_one_letter_code
_entity_poly.pdbx_strand_id
1 'polypeptide(L)'
;MDKHHIQTSVISLANPWLDFLPSNEGAEAARRVNDDIDAMCGQFPGRLYAFGTLPLSAPADQVVAEIVRLKDLTHIRGVIMGTSGLGSGLDDPSLDVIYDALEKTNSLIFLHPHYGLPNSVYGPRASDYGHVLPLALGFPLETTIAITRMLLSGVFDRFRRLQVLVAHSGGTLPFLAGRIESCILHDGHLVREGKLEGRRKIWDILNNDIYLDAVIYSEVGLRSAAAASGTDRLMFGTDHPFFPPLEGDREQEWASVALNTEAIRTLCAAPSRDDLAIMGGNARKVLRLNS
;
A
#
# COMPACT_ATOMS: atom_id res chain seq x y z
N MET A 1 -18.48 -1.38 8.89
CA MET A 1 -18.88 -0.39 7.88
C MET A 1 -20.01 0.51 8.38
N ASP A 2 -21.22 -0.02 8.62
CA ASP A 2 -22.41 0.79 9.00
C ASP A 2 -22.20 1.65 10.24
N LYS A 3 -21.64 1.06 11.30
CA LYS A 3 -21.29 1.74 12.55
C LYS A 3 -20.40 2.97 12.36
N HIS A 4 -19.54 2.91 11.34
CA HIS A 4 -18.55 3.94 11.03
C HIS A 4 -18.93 4.79 9.82
N HIS A 5 -20.16 4.67 9.34
CA HIS A 5 -20.65 5.39 8.16
C HIS A 5 -19.80 5.17 6.90
N ILE A 6 -19.14 4.01 6.78
CA ILE A 6 -18.36 3.62 5.61
C ILE A 6 -19.30 3.00 4.58
N GLN A 7 -19.49 3.70 3.47
CA GLN A 7 -20.39 3.27 2.39
C GLN A 7 -19.78 2.11 1.60
N THR A 8 -18.51 2.27 1.22
CA THR A 8 -17.78 1.34 0.34
C THR A 8 -16.45 0.94 0.98
N SER A 9 -16.11 -0.34 0.93
CA SER A 9 -14.81 -0.87 1.32
C SER A 9 -14.17 -1.61 0.16
N VAL A 10 -12.89 -1.34 -0.09
CA VAL A 10 -12.05 -2.13 -0.98
C VAL A 10 -11.21 -3.04 -0.09
N ILE A 11 -11.68 -4.27 0.13
CA ILE A 11 -11.06 -5.23 1.04
C ILE A 11 -9.85 -5.91 0.41
N SER A 12 -9.03 -6.56 1.21
CA SER A 12 -7.86 -7.28 0.73
C SER A 12 -7.55 -8.46 1.66
N LEU A 13 -6.93 -9.50 1.13
CA LEU A 13 -6.37 -10.58 1.95
C LEU A 13 -5.30 -9.99 2.88
N ALA A 14 -5.39 -10.28 4.18
CA ALA A 14 -4.41 -9.84 5.17
C ALA A 14 -3.05 -10.52 4.96
N ASN A 15 -1.99 -9.92 5.50
CA ASN A 15 -0.67 -10.53 5.57
C ASN A 15 -0.72 -11.88 6.34
N PRO A 16 0.10 -12.88 5.98
CA PRO A 16 1.19 -12.86 5.00
C PRO A 16 0.76 -13.24 3.57
N TRP A 17 -0.50 -12.99 3.19
CA TRP A 17 -1.04 -13.35 1.87
C TRP A 17 -0.84 -14.84 1.57
N LEU A 18 -0.10 -15.13 0.51
CA LEU A 18 0.25 -16.48 0.06
C LEU A 18 1.77 -16.70 0.07
N ASP A 19 2.54 -15.80 0.70
CA ASP A 19 3.99 -15.74 0.60
C ASP A 19 4.67 -17.00 1.17
N PHE A 20 3.96 -17.74 2.04
CA PHE A 20 4.42 -18.98 2.66
C PHE A 20 4.10 -20.24 1.84
N LEU A 21 3.24 -20.15 0.81
CA LEU A 21 2.81 -21.33 0.07
C LEU A 21 3.93 -21.85 -0.85
N PRO A 22 4.09 -23.18 -0.96
CA PRO A 22 4.96 -23.78 -1.96
C PRO A 22 4.59 -23.35 -3.38
N SER A 23 5.60 -23.25 -4.24
CA SER A 23 5.47 -22.79 -5.63
C SER A 23 4.42 -23.55 -6.45
N ASN A 24 4.24 -24.84 -6.20
CA ASN A 24 3.28 -25.71 -6.89
C ASN A 24 1.82 -25.56 -6.41
N GLU A 25 1.58 -24.86 -5.30
CA GLU A 25 0.25 -24.67 -4.70
C GLU A 25 -0.25 -23.23 -4.85
N GLY A 26 0.66 -22.26 -4.91
CA GLY A 26 0.33 -20.83 -4.89
C GLY A 26 -0.72 -20.42 -5.94
N ALA A 27 -0.56 -20.85 -7.20
CA ALA A 27 -1.44 -20.41 -8.29
C ALA A 27 -2.88 -20.95 -8.18
N GLU A 28 -3.09 -22.15 -7.63
CA GLU A 28 -4.44 -22.65 -7.38
C GLU A 28 -5.07 -21.96 -6.16
N ALA A 29 -4.28 -21.74 -5.11
CA ALA A 29 -4.73 -21.04 -3.91
C ALA A 29 -5.14 -19.58 -4.23
N ALA A 30 -4.33 -18.84 -4.98
CA ALA A 30 -4.63 -17.48 -5.40
C ALA A 30 -5.95 -17.42 -6.18
N ARG A 31 -6.14 -18.32 -7.13
CA ARG A 31 -7.39 -18.39 -7.92
C ARG A 31 -8.61 -18.57 -7.03
N ARG A 32 -8.58 -19.57 -6.15
CA ARG A 32 -9.69 -19.86 -5.23
C ARG A 32 -9.98 -18.68 -4.31
N VAL A 33 -8.96 -18.09 -3.69
CA VAL A 33 -9.13 -16.94 -2.79
C VAL A 33 -9.70 -15.73 -3.53
N ASN A 34 -9.20 -15.44 -4.73
CA ASN A 34 -9.68 -14.31 -5.52
C ASN A 34 -11.13 -14.51 -6.00
N ASP A 35 -11.51 -15.73 -6.37
CA ASP A 35 -12.88 -16.06 -6.74
C ASP A 35 -13.84 -15.95 -5.54
N ASP A 36 -13.43 -16.44 -4.37
CA ASP A 36 -14.20 -16.35 -3.13
C ASP A 36 -14.40 -14.89 -2.69
N ILE A 37 -13.35 -14.07 -2.79
CA ILE A 37 -13.43 -12.62 -2.48
C ILE A 37 -14.33 -11.90 -3.48
N ASP A 38 -14.23 -12.18 -4.78
CA ASP A 38 -15.11 -11.57 -5.79
C ASP A 38 -16.58 -11.95 -5.55
N ALA A 39 -16.84 -13.22 -5.22
CA ALA A 39 -18.17 -13.70 -4.85
C ALA A 39 -18.70 -13.05 -3.56
N MET A 40 -17.84 -12.85 -2.55
CA MET A 40 -18.19 -12.12 -1.33
C MET A 40 -18.57 -10.68 -1.64
N CYS A 41 -17.81 -9.99 -2.49
CA CYS A 41 -18.15 -8.64 -2.92
C CYS A 41 -19.51 -8.59 -3.63
N GLY A 42 -19.82 -9.60 -4.46
CA GLY A 42 -21.10 -9.73 -5.15
C GLY A 42 -22.33 -9.86 -4.24
N GLN A 43 -22.15 -10.25 -2.97
CA GLN A 43 -23.24 -10.27 -1.99
C GLN A 43 -23.65 -8.87 -1.50
N PHE A 44 -22.77 -7.87 -1.66
CA PHE A 44 -23.01 -6.49 -1.26
C PHE A 44 -22.65 -5.50 -2.39
N PRO A 45 -23.38 -5.53 -3.53
CA PRO A 45 -23.05 -4.73 -4.71
C PRO A 45 -22.93 -3.24 -4.41
N GLY A 46 -21.87 -2.62 -4.93
CA GLY A 46 -21.58 -1.19 -4.72
C GLY A 46 -21.01 -0.86 -3.34
N ARG A 47 -21.08 -1.77 -2.37
CA ARG A 47 -20.48 -1.59 -1.02
C ARG A 47 -19.14 -2.29 -0.88
N LEU A 48 -18.92 -3.41 -1.57
CA LEU A 48 -17.68 -4.17 -1.50
C LEU A 48 -17.00 -4.28 -2.86
N TYR A 49 -15.70 -4.03 -2.85
CA TYR A 49 -14.73 -4.32 -3.90
C TYR A 49 -13.49 -4.92 -3.24
N ALA A 50 -12.51 -5.38 -4.02
CA ALA A 50 -11.29 -5.90 -3.43
C ALA A 50 -10.01 -5.67 -4.24
N PHE A 51 -8.88 -5.77 -3.54
CA PHE A 51 -7.58 -6.06 -4.15
C PHE A 51 -7.36 -7.57 -4.17
N GLY A 52 -7.04 -8.13 -5.33
CA GLY A 52 -6.71 -9.55 -5.47
C GLY A 52 -5.33 -9.87 -4.89
N THR A 53 -5.11 -11.10 -4.46
CA THR A 53 -3.79 -11.59 -4.04
C THR A 53 -3.06 -12.27 -5.21
N LEU A 54 -1.73 -12.26 -5.18
CA LEU A 54 -0.87 -12.86 -6.20
C LEU A 54 -0.11 -14.08 -5.67
N PRO A 55 0.08 -15.13 -6.49
CA PRO A 55 0.82 -16.31 -6.09
C PRO A 55 2.34 -16.10 -6.25
N LEU A 56 2.95 -15.17 -5.51
CA LEU A 56 4.33 -14.72 -5.75
C LEU A 56 5.41 -15.81 -5.58
N SER A 57 5.09 -16.94 -4.95
CA SER A 57 5.99 -18.11 -4.91
C SER A 57 5.91 -19.01 -6.15
N ALA A 58 4.88 -18.85 -6.99
CA ALA A 58 4.70 -19.61 -8.23
C ALA A 58 5.62 -19.10 -9.36
N PRO A 59 5.83 -19.89 -10.43
CA PRO A 59 6.52 -19.43 -11.63
C PRO A 59 5.90 -18.16 -12.21
N ALA A 60 6.75 -17.27 -12.74
CA ALA A 60 6.34 -15.93 -13.15
C ALA A 60 5.22 -15.91 -14.22
N ASP A 61 5.19 -16.90 -15.12
CA ASP A 61 4.12 -17.07 -16.11
C ASP A 61 2.75 -17.32 -15.47
N GLN A 62 2.71 -18.05 -14.36
CA GLN A 62 1.48 -18.27 -13.60
C GLN A 62 1.04 -17.02 -12.83
N VAL A 63 1.99 -16.25 -12.28
CA VAL A 63 1.69 -14.95 -11.66
C VAL A 63 1.10 -13.98 -12.68
N VAL A 64 1.72 -13.89 -13.87
CA VAL A 64 1.25 -13.04 -14.97
C VAL A 64 -0.13 -13.50 -15.46
N ALA A 65 -0.37 -14.80 -15.59
CA ALA A 65 -1.67 -15.33 -15.97
C ALA A 65 -2.77 -14.92 -14.96
N GLU A 66 -2.46 -14.94 -13.66
CA GLU A 66 -3.41 -14.49 -12.65
C GLU A 66 -3.66 -12.98 -12.71
N ILE A 67 -2.63 -12.16 -12.91
CA ILE A 67 -2.78 -10.70 -13.10
C ILE A 67 -3.74 -10.37 -14.25
N VAL A 68 -3.61 -11.09 -15.37
CA VAL A 68 -4.51 -10.92 -16.52
C VAL A 68 -5.93 -11.37 -16.16
N ARG A 69 -6.09 -12.53 -15.54
CA ARG A 69 -7.39 -13.09 -15.15
C ARG A 69 -8.15 -12.21 -14.16
N LEU A 70 -7.45 -11.56 -13.23
CA LEU A 70 -8.07 -10.64 -12.26
C LEU A 70 -8.85 -9.50 -12.93
N LYS A 71 -8.60 -9.18 -14.20
CA LYS A 71 -9.36 -8.19 -14.97
C LYS A 71 -10.77 -8.66 -15.37
N ASP A 72 -11.00 -9.96 -15.38
CA ASP A 72 -12.29 -10.56 -15.70
C ASP A 72 -13.20 -10.65 -14.45
N LEU A 73 -12.65 -10.45 -13.26
CA LEU A 73 -13.40 -10.45 -12.00
C LEU A 73 -14.10 -9.10 -11.77
N THR A 74 -15.38 -9.15 -11.40
CA THR A 74 -16.28 -7.99 -11.46
C THR A 74 -15.94 -6.92 -10.42
N HIS A 75 -15.44 -7.32 -9.26
CA HIS A 75 -15.25 -6.48 -8.09
C HIS A 75 -13.77 -6.23 -7.73
N ILE A 76 -12.84 -6.90 -8.42
CA ILE A 76 -11.40 -6.70 -8.21
C ILE A 76 -10.95 -5.38 -8.86
N ARG A 77 -10.22 -4.54 -8.11
CA ARG A 77 -9.77 -3.19 -8.53
C ARG A 77 -8.26 -2.97 -8.45
N GLY A 78 -7.50 -4.03 -8.22
CA GLY A 78 -6.05 -4.02 -8.18
C GLY A 78 -5.53 -5.29 -7.51
N VAL A 79 -4.29 -5.23 -7.05
CA VAL A 79 -3.65 -6.32 -6.31
C VAL A 79 -3.10 -5.83 -4.98
N ILE A 80 -3.06 -6.68 -3.97
CA ILE A 80 -2.30 -6.46 -2.73
C ILE A 80 -1.05 -7.34 -2.75
N MET A 81 0.09 -6.78 -2.34
CA MET A 81 1.32 -7.56 -2.17
C MET A 81 2.21 -7.02 -1.04
N GLY A 82 3.03 -7.90 -0.48
CA GLY A 82 4.05 -7.59 0.50
C GLY A 82 5.34 -7.01 -0.08
N THR A 83 6.31 -6.75 0.79
CA THR A 83 7.60 -6.15 0.43
C THR A 83 8.68 -7.16 0.02
N SER A 84 8.43 -8.46 0.20
CA SER A 84 9.36 -9.54 -0.14
C SER A 84 9.42 -9.83 -1.64
N GLY A 85 8.38 -9.49 -2.41
CA GLY A 85 8.31 -9.78 -3.84
C GLY A 85 8.38 -11.28 -4.09
N LEU A 86 9.37 -11.72 -4.88
CA LEU A 86 9.64 -13.15 -5.13
C LEU A 86 10.58 -13.78 -4.08
N GLY A 87 10.85 -13.08 -2.98
CA GLY A 87 11.75 -13.48 -1.89
C GLY A 87 12.99 -12.60 -1.74
N SER A 88 13.40 -11.88 -2.80
CA SER A 88 14.58 -11.01 -2.79
C SER A 88 14.25 -9.51 -2.64
N GLY A 89 12.99 -9.16 -2.42
CA GLY A 89 12.49 -7.79 -2.33
C GLY A 89 12.05 -7.20 -3.67
N LEU A 90 11.60 -5.94 -3.62
CA LEU A 90 10.90 -5.28 -4.73
C LEU A 90 11.79 -4.72 -5.85
N ASP A 91 13.10 -4.72 -5.65
CA ASP A 91 14.14 -4.34 -6.61
C ASP A 91 14.75 -5.55 -7.34
N ASP A 92 14.23 -6.77 -7.10
CA ASP A 92 14.62 -7.97 -7.85
C ASP A 92 14.23 -7.80 -9.34
N PRO A 93 15.19 -7.86 -10.29
CA PRO A 93 14.87 -7.77 -11.72
C PRO A 93 13.90 -8.85 -12.21
N SER A 94 13.77 -9.97 -11.50
CA SER A 94 12.81 -11.03 -11.81
C SER A 94 11.36 -10.57 -11.64
N LEU A 95 11.10 -9.49 -10.88
CA LEU A 95 9.78 -8.86 -10.79
C LEU A 95 9.43 -8.01 -12.03
N ASP A 96 10.38 -7.69 -12.92
CA ASP A 96 10.12 -6.83 -14.06
C ASP A 96 8.99 -7.38 -14.97
N VAL A 97 8.90 -8.70 -15.13
CA VAL A 97 7.80 -9.33 -15.90
C VAL A 97 6.44 -9.20 -15.21
N ILE A 98 6.42 -9.12 -13.89
CA ILE A 98 5.22 -8.93 -13.08
C ILE A 98 4.81 -7.45 -13.10
N TYR A 99 5.77 -6.53 -12.95
CA TYR A 99 5.51 -5.09 -13.10
C TYR A 99 5.00 -4.73 -14.50
N ASP A 100 5.57 -5.32 -15.55
CA ASP A 100 5.10 -5.15 -16.92
C ASP A 100 3.63 -5.61 -17.09
N ALA A 101 3.27 -6.76 -16.52
CA ALA A 101 1.89 -7.26 -16.57
C ALA A 101 0.92 -6.37 -15.77
N LEU A 102 1.32 -5.91 -14.58
CA LEU A 102 0.52 -4.99 -13.75
C LEU A 102 0.33 -3.64 -14.46
N GLU A 103 1.37 -3.12 -15.11
CA GLU A 103 1.32 -1.90 -15.89
C GLU A 103 0.38 -2.05 -17.10
N LYS A 104 0.54 -3.10 -17.91
CA LYS A 104 -0.28 -3.35 -19.11
C LYS A 104 -1.76 -3.53 -18.79
N THR A 105 -2.06 -4.11 -17.63
CA THR A 105 -3.44 -4.31 -17.15
C THR A 105 -4.00 -3.10 -16.38
N ASN A 106 -3.21 -2.03 -16.22
CA ASN A 106 -3.52 -0.86 -15.39
C ASN A 106 -4.01 -1.27 -13.99
N SER A 107 -3.33 -2.23 -13.36
CA SER A 107 -3.67 -2.75 -12.04
C SER A 107 -2.97 -1.93 -10.97
N LEU A 108 -3.74 -1.31 -10.06
CA LEU A 108 -3.17 -0.60 -8.92
C LEU A 108 -2.58 -1.62 -7.94
N ILE A 109 -1.34 -1.40 -7.52
CA ILE A 109 -0.72 -2.18 -6.45
C ILE A 109 -1.05 -1.52 -5.12
N PHE A 110 -1.66 -2.23 -4.18
CA PHE A 110 -1.65 -1.85 -2.78
C PHE A 110 -0.46 -2.53 -2.09
N LEU A 111 0.61 -1.76 -1.86
CA LEU A 111 1.80 -2.25 -1.19
C LEU A 111 1.64 -2.13 0.33
N HIS A 112 1.81 -3.24 1.03
CA HIS A 112 1.53 -3.34 2.47
C HIS A 112 2.67 -4.05 3.22
N PRO A 113 3.02 -3.60 4.45
CA PRO A 113 4.06 -4.23 5.24
C PRO A 113 3.60 -5.55 5.89
N HIS A 114 4.57 -6.36 6.32
CA HIS A 114 4.33 -7.54 7.16
C HIS A 114 5.60 -7.94 7.92
N TYR A 115 6.72 -7.95 7.22
CA TYR A 115 7.97 -8.56 7.68
C TYR A 115 8.68 -7.74 8.77
N GLY A 116 8.37 -6.44 8.84
CA GLY A 116 8.96 -5.49 9.77
C GLY A 116 10.48 -5.40 9.65
N LEU A 117 11.12 -5.21 10.80
CA LEU A 117 12.57 -5.20 10.93
C LEU A 117 13.02 -6.40 11.77
N PRO A 118 14.29 -6.82 11.67
CA PRO A 118 14.83 -7.88 12.54
C PRO A 118 14.59 -7.56 14.02
N ASN A 119 14.02 -8.51 14.77
CA ASN A 119 13.64 -8.27 16.18
C ASN A 119 14.79 -7.78 17.07
N SER A 120 16.03 -8.07 16.73
CA SER A 120 17.22 -7.61 17.45
C SER A 120 17.34 -6.08 17.52
N VAL A 121 16.78 -5.34 16.56
CA VAL A 121 16.83 -3.86 16.53
C VAL A 121 16.01 -3.21 17.66
N TYR A 122 15.06 -3.94 18.25
CA TYR A 122 14.20 -3.44 19.32
C TYR A 122 14.82 -3.59 20.72
N GLY A 123 15.96 -4.30 20.81
CA GLY A 123 16.72 -4.45 22.05
C GLY A 123 16.14 -5.45 23.05
N PRO A 124 16.87 -5.71 24.15
CA PRO A 124 16.55 -6.78 25.10
C PRO A 124 15.26 -6.54 25.91
N ARG A 125 14.74 -5.32 25.93
CA ARG A 125 13.51 -4.95 26.65
C ARG A 125 12.28 -4.88 25.75
N ALA A 126 12.37 -5.30 24.48
CA ALA A 126 11.28 -5.19 23.53
C ALA A 126 9.96 -5.81 24.02
N SER A 127 10.04 -6.90 24.79
CA SER A 127 8.88 -7.57 25.40
C SER A 127 8.12 -6.69 26.40
N ASP A 128 8.76 -5.69 27.00
CA ASP A 128 8.12 -4.78 27.95
C ASP A 128 7.15 -3.82 27.27
N TYR A 129 7.24 -3.67 25.94
CA TYR A 129 6.51 -2.67 25.16
C TYR A 129 5.39 -3.29 24.29
N GLY A 130 5.09 -4.57 24.49
CA GLY A 130 4.12 -5.30 23.68
C GLY A 130 4.46 -5.24 22.18
N HIS A 131 3.46 -4.98 21.35
CA HIS A 131 3.62 -4.91 19.89
C HIS A 131 3.91 -3.48 19.37
N VAL A 132 4.14 -2.50 20.25
CA VAL A 132 4.25 -1.09 19.84
C VAL A 132 5.42 -0.87 18.89
N LEU A 133 6.62 -1.36 19.22
CA LEU A 133 7.80 -1.18 18.36
C LEU A 133 7.64 -1.82 16.96
N PRO A 134 7.28 -3.11 16.82
CA PRO A 134 7.13 -3.71 15.49
C PRO A 134 5.98 -3.09 14.67
N LEU A 135 4.86 -2.71 15.28
CA LEU A 135 3.72 -2.14 14.54
C LEU A 135 3.91 -0.65 14.21
N ALA A 136 4.31 0.16 15.19
CA ALA A 136 4.41 1.62 15.01
C ALA A 136 5.70 2.05 14.29
N LEU A 137 6.77 1.25 14.35
CA LEU A 137 8.04 1.55 13.70
C LEU A 137 8.40 0.52 12.62
N GLY A 138 8.31 -0.76 12.94
CA GLY A 138 8.73 -1.83 12.02
C GLY A 138 8.02 -1.77 10.68
N PHE A 139 6.68 -1.77 10.69
CA PHE A 139 5.85 -1.72 9.49
C PHE A 139 6.11 -0.48 8.61
N PRO A 140 6.01 0.76 9.10
CA PRO A 140 6.25 1.93 8.26
C PRO A 140 7.70 2.04 7.77
N LEU A 141 8.69 1.58 8.54
CA LEU A 141 10.09 1.55 8.11
C LEU A 141 10.32 0.50 7.02
N GLU A 142 9.73 -0.69 7.14
CA GLU A 142 9.76 -1.73 6.10
C GLU A 142 9.22 -1.18 4.76
N THR A 143 8.03 -0.57 4.78
CA THR A 143 7.42 0.07 3.60
C THR A 143 8.35 1.12 2.98
N THR A 144 8.96 1.96 3.82
CA THR A 144 9.87 3.02 3.37
C THR A 144 11.10 2.45 2.67
N ILE A 145 11.70 1.41 3.26
CA ILE A 145 12.86 0.71 2.69
C ILE A 145 12.48 0.08 1.35
N ALA A 146 11.34 -0.60 1.27
CA ALA A 146 10.88 -1.29 0.07
C ALA A 146 10.66 -0.32 -1.11
N ILE A 147 9.95 0.79 -0.90
CA ILE A 147 9.75 1.81 -1.95
C ILE A 147 11.07 2.50 -2.31
N THR A 148 11.93 2.80 -1.34
CA THR A 148 13.23 3.42 -1.61
C THR A 148 14.11 2.50 -2.48
N ARG A 149 14.08 1.18 -2.25
CA ARG A 149 14.75 0.19 -3.11
C ARG A 149 14.18 0.17 -4.53
N MET A 150 12.86 0.21 -4.70
CA MET A 150 12.23 0.33 -6.03
C MET A 150 12.67 1.60 -6.76
N LEU A 151 12.75 2.73 -6.05
CA LEU A 151 13.21 4.01 -6.61
C LEU A 151 14.67 3.93 -7.05
N LEU A 152 15.57 3.47 -6.17
CA LEU A 152 17.01 3.43 -6.43
C LEU A 152 17.38 2.43 -7.54
N SER A 153 16.62 1.34 -7.66
CA SER A 153 16.77 0.37 -8.74
C SER A 153 16.11 0.80 -10.05
N GLY A 154 15.41 1.95 -10.08
CA GLY A 154 14.79 2.50 -11.29
C GLY A 154 13.53 1.78 -11.75
N VAL A 155 12.82 1.05 -10.87
CA VAL A 155 11.56 0.36 -11.21
C VAL A 155 10.56 1.35 -11.81
N PHE A 156 10.34 2.47 -11.13
CA PHE A 156 9.45 3.52 -11.64
C PHE A 156 9.94 4.10 -12.97
N ASP A 157 11.25 4.15 -13.22
CA ASP A 157 11.76 4.66 -14.50
C ASP A 157 11.59 3.67 -15.66
N ARG A 158 11.53 2.37 -15.38
CA ARG A 158 11.22 1.32 -16.38
C ARG A 158 9.72 1.18 -16.63
N PHE A 159 8.91 1.29 -15.58
CA PHE A 159 7.44 1.10 -15.62
C PHE A 159 6.72 2.42 -15.30
N ARG A 160 6.70 3.33 -16.27
CA ARG A 160 6.24 4.73 -16.13
C ARG A 160 4.74 4.89 -15.89
N ARG A 161 3.93 3.85 -16.12
CA ARG A 161 2.48 3.85 -15.85
C ARG A 161 2.12 2.97 -14.66
N LEU A 162 3.10 2.36 -13.99
CA LEU A 162 2.87 1.62 -12.77
C LEU A 162 2.31 2.58 -11.72
N GLN A 163 1.25 2.16 -11.02
CA GLN A 163 0.65 2.95 -9.95
C GLN A 163 0.65 2.11 -8.67
N VAL A 164 1.11 2.72 -7.57
CA VAL A 164 1.22 2.05 -6.27
C VAL A 164 0.51 2.88 -5.21
N LEU A 165 -0.54 2.33 -4.60
CA LEU A 165 -1.07 2.79 -3.31
C LEU A 165 -0.20 2.22 -2.20
N VAL A 166 0.34 3.08 -1.34
CA VAL A 166 1.27 2.68 -0.29
C VAL A 166 0.60 2.82 1.08
N ALA A 167 0.67 1.74 1.85
CA ALA A 167 0.12 1.68 3.20
C ALA A 167 0.75 2.72 4.14
N HIS A 168 -0.05 3.12 5.13
CA HIS A 168 0.34 3.98 6.26
C HIS A 168 0.97 5.31 5.82
N SER A 169 0.33 5.98 4.88
CA SER A 169 0.80 7.21 4.23
C SER A 169 2.23 7.13 3.66
N GLY A 170 2.65 5.97 3.17
CA GLY A 170 4.00 5.77 2.67
C GLY A 170 5.02 5.41 3.76
N GLY A 171 4.55 5.03 4.95
CA GLY A 171 5.39 4.83 6.12
C GLY A 171 6.03 6.14 6.56
N THR A 172 7.34 6.25 6.38
CA THR A 172 8.12 7.47 6.67
C THR A 172 8.62 8.17 5.42
N LEU A 173 8.21 7.70 4.23
CA LEU A 173 8.69 8.20 2.93
C LEU A 173 8.42 9.69 2.73
N PRO A 174 7.21 10.25 2.97
CA PRO A 174 6.98 11.70 2.80
C PRO A 174 7.92 12.55 3.66
N PHE A 175 8.22 12.10 4.87
CA PHE A 175 9.11 12.80 5.81
C PHE A 175 10.59 12.69 5.40
N LEU A 176 11.01 11.52 4.91
CA LEU A 176 12.41 11.25 4.56
C LEU A 176 12.77 11.61 3.12
N ALA A 177 11.80 11.96 2.26
CA ALA A 177 12.02 12.18 0.83
C ALA A 177 13.13 13.20 0.53
N GLY A 178 13.16 14.33 1.23
CA GLY A 178 14.22 15.34 1.06
C GLY A 178 15.61 14.83 1.47
N ARG A 179 15.68 14.00 2.52
CA ARG A 179 16.93 13.36 2.95
C ARG A 179 17.40 12.33 1.92
N ILE A 180 16.50 11.53 1.37
CA ILE A 180 16.80 10.55 0.32
C ILE A 180 17.38 11.26 -0.91
N GLU A 181 16.74 12.31 -1.40
CA GLU A 181 17.27 13.11 -2.52
C GLU A 181 18.67 13.67 -2.22
N SER A 182 18.85 14.26 -1.05
CA SER A 182 20.16 14.78 -0.66
C SER A 182 21.21 13.68 -0.64
N CYS A 183 20.92 12.50 -0.11
CA CYS A 183 21.84 11.38 -0.11
C CYS A 183 22.18 10.91 -1.54
N ILE A 184 21.20 10.79 -2.43
CA ILE A 184 21.43 10.41 -3.83
C ILE A 184 22.36 11.41 -4.54
N LEU A 185 22.10 12.71 -4.39
CA LEU A 185 22.88 13.76 -5.05
C LEU A 185 24.33 13.85 -4.56
N HIS A 186 24.59 13.44 -3.32
CA HIS A 186 25.91 13.52 -2.69
C HIS A 186 26.61 12.15 -2.59
N ASP A 187 26.03 11.09 -3.15
CA ASP A 187 26.66 9.78 -3.16
C ASP A 187 27.71 9.67 -4.28
N GLY A 188 28.98 9.61 -3.89
CA GLY A 188 30.09 9.58 -4.84
C GLY A 188 30.12 8.33 -5.72
N HIS A 189 29.52 7.21 -5.33
CA HIS A 189 29.42 6.03 -6.18
C HIS A 189 28.37 6.25 -7.27
N LEU A 190 27.15 6.67 -6.91
CA LEU A 190 26.08 6.93 -7.89
C LEU A 190 26.46 8.01 -8.90
N VAL A 191 27.14 9.07 -8.45
CA VAL A 191 27.65 10.14 -9.33
C VAL A 191 28.66 9.60 -10.35
N ARG A 192 29.65 8.82 -9.90
CA ARG A 192 30.69 8.27 -10.79
C ARG A 192 30.13 7.28 -11.81
N GLU A 193 29.11 6.52 -11.45
CA GLU A 193 28.43 5.56 -12.32
C GLU A 193 27.39 6.22 -13.26
N GLY A 194 27.26 7.56 -13.25
CA GLY A 194 26.31 8.29 -14.09
C GLY A 194 24.84 8.01 -13.75
N LYS A 195 24.54 7.46 -12.57
CA LYS A 195 23.17 7.03 -12.18
C LYS A 195 22.21 8.19 -11.94
N LEU A 196 22.71 9.43 -11.93
CA LEU A 196 21.91 10.63 -11.71
C LEU A 196 21.37 11.22 -13.03
N GLU A 197 21.90 10.81 -14.18
CA GLU A 197 21.47 11.36 -15.47
C GLU A 197 20.09 10.82 -15.85
N GLY A 198 19.15 11.72 -16.15
CA GLY A 198 17.80 11.37 -16.61
C GLY A 198 16.89 10.73 -15.55
N ARG A 199 17.34 10.60 -14.30
CA ARG A 199 16.52 10.07 -13.20
C ARG A 199 15.32 10.97 -12.91
N ARG A 200 14.18 10.38 -12.56
CA ARG A 200 13.10 11.12 -11.88
C ARG A 200 13.45 11.32 -10.41
N LYS A 201 13.06 12.47 -9.86
CA LYS A 201 13.18 12.73 -8.42
C LYS A 201 12.09 11.98 -7.67
N ILE A 202 12.31 11.71 -6.39
CA ILE A 202 11.31 11.13 -5.50
C ILE A 202 10.01 11.93 -5.50
N TRP A 203 10.10 13.26 -5.61
CA TRP A 203 8.95 14.16 -5.69
C TRP A 203 8.14 13.94 -6.97
N ASP A 204 8.80 13.64 -8.10
CA ASP A 204 8.10 13.31 -9.33
C ASP A 204 7.37 11.97 -9.17
N ILE A 205 8.01 10.99 -8.54
CA ILE A 205 7.42 9.66 -8.29
C ILE A 205 6.23 9.76 -7.32
N LEU A 206 6.37 10.53 -6.23
CA LEU A 206 5.31 10.78 -5.25
C LEU A 206 4.09 11.48 -5.84
N ASN A 207 4.29 12.35 -6.85
CA ASN A 207 3.21 13.09 -7.50
C ASN A 207 2.58 12.36 -8.69
N ASN A 208 3.26 11.38 -9.30
CA ASN A 208 2.79 10.76 -10.54
C ASN A 208 2.53 9.26 -10.44
N ASP A 209 3.31 8.53 -9.65
CA ASP A 209 3.33 7.06 -9.63
C ASP A 209 2.77 6.49 -8.31
N ILE A 210 2.84 7.25 -7.22
CA ILE A 210 2.44 6.80 -5.88
C ILE A 210 1.15 7.48 -5.43
N TYR A 211 0.21 6.70 -4.91
CA TYR A 211 -0.88 7.13 -4.04
C TYR A 211 -0.54 6.75 -2.60
N LEU A 212 -1.05 7.50 -1.63
CA LEU A 212 -0.85 7.22 -0.22
C LEU A 212 -2.21 6.97 0.44
N ASP A 213 -2.33 5.97 1.29
CA ASP A 213 -3.48 5.94 2.18
C ASP A 213 -3.36 7.05 3.26
N ALA A 214 -4.44 7.32 3.96
CA ALA A 214 -4.50 8.29 5.06
C ALA A 214 -4.49 7.61 6.44
N VAL A 215 -3.88 6.43 6.57
CA VAL A 215 -3.74 5.71 7.85
C VAL A 215 -2.49 6.21 8.56
N ILE A 216 -2.60 7.38 9.20
CA ILE A 216 -1.47 8.09 9.83
C ILE A 216 -1.79 8.64 11.22
N TYR A 217 -3.05 8.54 11.64
CA TYR A 217 -3.57 8.83 12.99
C TYR A 217 -3.42 10.27 13.49
N SER A 218 -2.70 11.13 12.78
CA SER A 218 -2.46 12.52 13.16
C SER A 218 -2.39 13.43 11.94
N GLU A 219 -2.97 14.62 12.08
CA GLU A 219 -2.88 15.70 11.10
C GLU A 219 -1.43 16.07 10.77
N VAL A 220 -0.49 15.97 11.72
CA VAL A 220 0.93 16.31 11.50
C VAL A 220 1.54 15.44 10.40
N GLY A 221 1.35 14.12 10.49
CA GLY A 221 1.82 13.19 9.46
C GLY A 221 1.05 13.37 8.15
N LEU A 222 -0.27 13.57 8.23
CA LEU A 222 -1.11 13.77 7.05
C LEU A 222 -0.75 15.04 6.26
N ARG A 223 -0.38 16.14 6.93
CA ARG A 223 0.14 17.35 6.29
C ARG A 223 1.42 17.07 5.50
N SER A 224 2.31 16.24 6.03
CA SER A 224 3.52 15.83 5.31
C SER A 224 3.18 15.00 4.07
N ALA A 225 2.24 14.07 4.17
CA ALA A 225 1.78 13.25 3.05
C ALA A 225 1.10 14.11 1.96
N ALA A 226 0.21 15.03 2.36
CA ALA A 226 -0.46 15.95 1.46
C ALA A 226 0.53 16.89 0.75
N ALA A 227 1.55 17.39 1.44
CA ALA A 227 2.59 18.22 0.83
C ALA A 227 3.46 17.44 -0.17
N ALA A 228 3.62 16.12 0.03
CA ALA A 228 4.46 15.27 -0.79
C ALA A 228 3.76 14.77 -2.07
N SER A 229 2.46 14.43 -2.00
CA SER A 229 1.72 13.80 -3.10
C SER A 229 0.47 14.57 -3.55
N GLY A 230 0.07 15.63 -2.85
CA GLY A 230 -1.19 16.33 -3.10
C GLY A 230 -2.41 15.63 -2.46
N THR A 231 -3.44 16.41 -2.14
CA THR A 231 -4.69 15.89 -1.53
C THR A 231 -5.50 15.01 -2.49
N ASP A 232 -5.30 15.14 -3.80
CA ASP A 232 -5.92 14.30 -4.84
C ASP A 232 -5.31 12.89 -4.96
N ARG A 233 -4.20 12.65 -4.25
CA ARG A 233 -3.52 11.34 -4.21
C ARG A 233 -3.54 10.65 -2.84
N LEU A 234 -4.29 11.21 -1.88
CA LEU A 234 -4.53 10.58 -0.58
C LEU A 234 -5.86 9.83 -0.58
N MET A 235 -5.92 8.67 0.08
CA MET A 235 -7.15 7.85 0.19
C MET A 235 -7.40 7.42 1.63
N PHE A 236 -8.60 7.68 2.16
CA PHE A 236 -8.97 7.21 3.49
C PHE A 236 -8.89 5.69 3.62
N GLY A 237 -8.37 5.23 4.76
CA GLY A 237 -8.27 3.83 5.16
C GLY A 237 -8.48 3.67 6.66
N THR A 238 -8.73 2.46 7.12
CA THR A 238 -8.99 2.16 8.55
C THR A 238 -8.07 1.13 9.16
N ASP A 239 -7.43 0.30 8.33
CA ASP A 239 -6.66 -0.87 8.78
C ASP A 239 -7.48 -1.85 9.65
N HIS A 240 -8.80 -1.88 9.45
CA HIS A 240 -9.67 -2.83 10.13
C HIS A 240 -9.35 -4.27 9.66
N PRO A 241 -9.29 -5.26 10.58
CA PRO A 241 -9.67 -5.20 12.00
C PRO A 241 -8.50 -5.13 13.00
N PHE A 242 -7.31 -4.69 12.60
CA PHE A 242 -6.08 -4.91 13.39
C PHE A 242 -6.01 -4.14 14.72
N PHE A 243 -6.70 -3.01 14.83
CA PHE A 243 -6.68 -2.15 16.02
C PHE A 243 -8.07 -2.00 16.65
N PRO A 244 -8.62 -3.07 17.26
CA PRO A 244 -9.92 -3.03 17.93
C PRO A 244 -9.85 -2.29 19.28
N PRO A 245 -10.99 -1.83 19.82
CA PRO A 245 -11.07 -1.43 21.22
C PRO A 245 -10.60 -2.55 22.16
N LEU A 246 -9.77 -2.21 23.15
CA LEU A 246 -9.25 -3.18 24.13
C LEU A 246 -10.16 -3.33 25.35
N GLU A 247 -10.92 -2.28 25.67
CA GLU A 247 -11.89 -2.24 26.75
C GLU A 247 -13.26 -1.85 26.20
N GLY A 248 -14.32 -2.38 26.81
CA GLY A 248 -15.69 -2.14 26.38
C GLY A 248 -16.23 -3.14 25.35
N ASP A 249 -17.35 -2.77 24.75
CA ASP A 249 -18.08 -3.56 23.75
C ASP A 249 -17.39 -3.42 22.39
N ARG A 250 -17.20 -4.53 21.68
CA ARG A 250 -16.64 -4.54 20.31
C ARG A 250 -17.53 -3.81 19.30
N GLU A 251 -18.79 -3.56 19.66
CA GLU A 251 -19.76 -2.76 18.92
C GLU A 251 -19.62 -1.24 19.12
N GLN A 252 -18.64 -0.78 19.90
CA GLN A 252 -18.32 0.64 20.06
C GLN A 252 -17.62 1.21 18.83
N GLU A 253 -17.60 2.54 18.69
CA GLU A 253 -16.79 3.17 17.66
C GLU A 253 -15.30 2.94 17.93
N TRP A 254 -14.59 2.43 16.93
CA TRP A 254 -13.16 2.20 16.96
C TRP A 254 -12.38 3.52 16.93
N ALA A 255 -11.58 3.75 17.98
CA ALA A 255 -10.69 4.91 18.07
C ALA A 255 -9.70 4.99 16.89
N SER A 256 -9.25 3.84 16.38
CA SER A 256 -8.39 3.74 15.19
C SER A 256 -9.03 4.35 13.93
N VAL A 257 -10.36 4.29 13.79
CA VAL A 257 -11.10 4.94 12.70
C VAL A 257 -11.30 6.44 12.99
N ALA A 258 -11.64 6.78 14.23
CA ALA A 258 -11.91 8.16 14.64
C ALA A 258 -10.67 9.06 14.45
N LEU A 259 -9.49 8.60 14.88
CA LEU A 259 -8.23 9.35 14.75
C LEU A 259 -7.88 9.69 13.30
N ASN A 260 -8.02 8.74 12.37
CA ASN A 260 -7.77 9.00 10.95
C ASN A 260 -8.81 9.95 10.34
N THR A 261 -10.07 9.82 10.74
CA THR A 261 -11.14 10.73 10.31
C THR A 261 -10.90 12.15 10.80
N GLU A 262 -10.50 12.31 12.06
CA GLU A 262 -10.17 13.60 12.67
C GLU A 262 -8.96 14.25 11.98
N ALA A 263 -7.89 13.49 11.73
CA ALA A 263 -6.71 13.98 11.02
C ALA A 263 -7.06 14.62 9.66
N ILE A 264 -7.95 13.97 8.88
CA ILE A 264 -8.41 14.49 7.59
C ILE A 264 -9.26 15.75 7.77
N ARG A 265 -10.22 15.73 8.71
CA ARG A 265 -11.11 16.87 8.97
C ARG A 265 -10.31 18.12 9.35
N THR A 266 -9.29 17.96 10.20
CA THR A 266 -8.45 19.08 10.65
C THR A 266 -7.54 19.58 9.54
N LEU A 267 -6.90 18.68 8.77
CA LEU A 267 -6.08 19.06 7.61
C LEU A 267 -6.88 19.93 6.62
N CYS A 268 -8.09 19.50 6.29
CA CYS A 268 -8.90 20.06 5.22
C CYS A 268 -9.87 21.16 5.66
N ALA A 269 -9.90 21.50 6.96
CA ALA A 269 -10.90 22.37 7.57
C ALA A 269 -12.34 21.99 7.15
N ALA A 270 -12.68 20.71 7.35
CA ALA A 270 -13.88 20.07 6.80
C ALA A 270 -15.22 20.70 7.30
N PRO A 271 -16.30 20.64 6.49
CA PRO A 271 -16.34 20.06 5.15
C PRO A 271 -15.78 21.00 4.08
N SER A 272 -14.98 20.46 3.16
CA SER A 272 -14.39 21.17 2.02
C SER A 272 -14.47 20.32 0.74
N ARG A 273 -13.67 20.62 -0.29
CA ARG A 273 -13.57 19.75 -1.48
C ARG A 273 -12.54 18.65 -1.26
N ASP A 274 -11.49 18.98 -0.52
CA ASP A 274 -10.33 18.10 -0.32
C ASP A 274 -10.66 17.00 0.71
N ASP A 275 -11.45 17.28 1.74
CA ASP A 275 -11.91 16.23 2.66
C ASP A 275 -12.77 15.19 1.93
N LEU A 276 -13.72 15.62 1.07
CA LEU A 276 -14.56 14.73 0.28
C LEU A 276 -13.74 13.91 -0.73
N ALA A 277 -12.68 14.52 -1.27
CA ALA A 277 -11.74 13.82 -2.14
C ALA A 277 -11.01 12.71 -1.38
N ILE A 278 -10.39 13.02 -0.23
CA ILE A 278 -9.62 12.04 0.56
C ILE A 278 -10.53 10.96 1.15
N MET A 279 -11.71 11.33 1.67
CA MET A 279 -12.66 10.41 2.32
C MET A 279 -13.32 9.41 1.37
N GLY A 280 -13.19 9.58 0.04
CA GLY A 280 -13.68 8.58 -0.91
C GLY A 280 -13.67 9.00 -2.38
N GLY A 281 -13.68 10.30 -2.70
CA GLY A 281 -13.68 10.77 -4.08
C GLY A 281 -12.47 10.29 -4.90
N ASN A 282 -11.29 10.29 -4.29
CA ASN A 282 -10.05 9.83 -4.92
C ASN A 282 -10.11 8.32 -5.16
N ALA A 283 -10.48 7.53 -4.15
CA ALA A 283 -10.65 6.08 -4.28
C ALA A 283 -11.66 5.73 -5.37
N ARG A 284 -12.82 6.40 -5.40
CA ARG A 284 -13.85 6.21 -6.44
C ARG A 284 -13.31 6.44 -7.85
N LYS A 285 -12.54 7.52 -8.04
CA LYS A 285 -11.95 7.86 -9.35
C LYS A 285 -10.87 6.87 -9.75
N VAL A 286 -9.90 6.61 -8.87
CA VAL A 286 -8.72 5.80 -9.17
C VAL A 286 -9.08 4.32 -9.33
N LEU A 287 -9.93 3.80 -8.44
CA LEU A 287 -10.37 2.41 -8.43
C LEU A 287 -11.65 2.18 -9.23
N ARG A 288 -12.19 3.18 -9.93
CA ARG A 288 -13.38 3.04 -10.80
C ARG A 288 -14.55 2.39 -10.07
N LEU A 289 -14.91 2.94 -8.91
CA LEU A 289 -15.99 2.44 -8.07
C LEU A 289 -17.33 3.02 -8.57
N ASN A 290 -18.36 2.17 -8.65
CA ASN A 290 -19.67 2.57 -9.19
C ASN A 290 -20.58 3.30 -8.18
N SER A 291 -20.16 3.40 -6.91
CA SER A 291 -20.86 4.06 -5.80
C SER A 291 -20.54 5.54 -5.71
#